data_AF-A0A9W2UQ67-F1
#
_entry.id   AF-A0A9W2UQ67-F1
#
_cell.length_a   1.000
_cell.length_b   1.000
_cell.length_c   1.000
_cell.angle_alpha   90.00
_cell.angle_beta   90.00
_cell.angle_gamma   90.00
#
_symmetry.space_group_name_H-M   'P 1'
#
loop_
_entity.id
_entity.type
_entity.pdbx_description
1 polymer ?
#
loop_
_entity_poly.entity_id
_entity_poly.type
_entity_poly.pdbx_seq_one_letter_code
_entity_poly.pdbx_strand_id
1 'polypeptide(L)'
;METVRHSEHTLKTALISENPRLVSQYEKLDAGERRLLNEAFKPDHDLFGPITLHSQSDWIISHPEAPQDFEQFFSDPYRKAPSPDKRSIYIQCIGSLGNTRIISEEYIKWLKGYCEAFFYGLTVKLLEPVPVSATRCSFRVNDNTQNLQIHAGHILKFLKKKKPEDAFCIVGITMIDLYPRDSWNFVFGQASLTDGVGIFSFARYGSDFYSSRYEGRVSKLQKGSSSDYAVFDNYYTPQVTSVLLLRSCKALVRWIEDESDSPGVSTKRGREGTVDLPKPVDAFKEWKEWIIKCLAVVQK
;
A
#
# COMPACT_ATOMS: atom_id res chain seq x y z
N MET A 1 -21.55 -9.80 17.34
CA MET A 1 -20.09 -10.01 17.29
C MET A 1 -19.90 -11.51 17.19
N GLU A 2 -19.44 -11.97 16.02
CA GLU A 2 -19.21 -13.38 15.73
C GLU A 2 -17.74 -13.54 15.37
N THR A 3 -17.08 -14.54 15.93
CA THR A 3 -15.66 -14.79 15.64
C THR A 3 -15.57 -15.94 14.62
N VAL A 4 -14.92 -15.69 13.49
CA VAL A 4 -14.63 -16.71 12.48
C VAL A 4 -13.62 -17.68 13.06
N ARG A 5 -14.01 -18.95 13.24
CA ARG A 5 -13.14 -19.99 13.78
C ARG A 5 -13.04 -21.16 12.81
N HIS A 6 -11.82 -21.65 12.65
CA HIS A 6 -11.53 -22.86 11.91
C HIS A 6 -10.93 -23.90 12.85
N SER A 7 -11.12 -25.18 12.53
CA SER A 7 -10.44 -26.25 13.26
C SER A 7 -8.93 -26.19 12.99
N GLU A 8 -8.12 -26.64 13.95
CA GLU A 8 -6.67 -26.77 13.75
C GLU A 8 -6.34 -27.60 12.50
N HIS A 9 -7.12 -28.66 12.23
CA HIS A 9 -6.96 -29.47 11.03
C HIS A 9 -7.18 -28.64 9.75
N THR A 10 -8.25 -27.84 9.69
CA THR A 10 -8.52 -26.95 8.55
C THR A 10 -7.39 -25.95 8.32
N LEU A 11 -6.88 -25.33 9.39
CA LEU A 11 -5.78 -24.36 9.30
C LEU A 11 -4.47 -25.02 8.87
N LYS A 12 -4.18 -26.22 9.38
CA LYS A 12 -3.02 -27.02 8.95
C LYS A 12 -3.09 -27.38 7.47
N THR A 13 -4.23 -27.87 7.00
CA THR A 13 -4.44 -28.18 5.59
C THR A 13 -4.30 -26.93 4.72
N ALA A 14 -4.84 -25.78 5.16
CA ALA A 14 -4.72 -24.53 4.40
C ALA A 14 -3.27 -23.98 4.34
N LEU A 15 -2.49 -24.13 5.41
CA LEU A 15 -1.12 -23.58 5.48
C LEU A 15 -0.07 -24.50 4.87
N ILE A 16 -0.16 -25.82 5.10
CA ILE A 16 0.87 -26.79 4.69
C ILE A 16 0.49 -27.49 3.39
N SER A 17 -0.82 -27.63 3.12
CA SER A 17 -1.41 -28.47 2.06
C SER A 17 -1.21 -29.98 2.28
N GLU A 18 -2.05 -30.78 1.62
CA GLU A 18 -1.93 -32.25 1.53
C GLU A 18 -0.98 -32.67 0.39
N ASN A 19 -0.55 -31.73 -0.45
CA ASN A 19 0.35 -31.96 -1.56
C ASN A 19 1.75 -32.33 -1.05
N PRO A 20 2.27 -33.55 -1.35
CA PRO A 20 3.55 -34.01 -0.82
C PRO A 20 4.73 -33.09 -1.14
N ARG A 21 4.66 -32.35 -2.26
CA ARG A 21 5.69 -31.38 -2.63
C ARG A 21 5.71 -30.17 -1.70
N LEU A 22 4.54 -29.66 -1.31
CA LEU A 22 4.41 -28.50 -0.43
C LEU A 22 4.72 -28.87 1.02
N VAL A 23 4.28 -30.06 1.46
CA VAL A 23 4.68 -30.63 2.75
C VAL A 23 6.21 -30.72 2.85
N SER A 24 6.88 -31.27 1.83
CA SER A 24 8.35 -31.35 1.81
C SER A 24 9.04 -29.98 1.80
N GLN A 25 8.41 -28.94 1.22
CA GLN A 25 8.93 -27.58 1.31
C GLN A 25 8.80 -27.01 2.71
N TYR A 26 7.66 -27.20 3.36
CA TYR A 26 7.44 -26.79 4.74
C TYR A 26 8.43 -27.48 5.70
N GLU A 27 8.70 -28.77 5.53
CA GLU A 27 9.66 -29.52 6.35
C GLU A 27 11.12 -29.02 6.24
N LYS A 28 11.47 -28.37 5.13
CA LYS A 28 12.80 -27.79 4.90
C LYS A 28 12.99 -26.43 5.57
N LEU A 29 11.92 -25.79 6.01
CA LEU A 29 12.00 -24.54 6.78
C LEU A 29 12.76 -24.79 8.10
N ASP A 30 13.47 -23.76 8.56
CA ASP A 30 14.20 -23.88 9.80
C ASP A 30 13.25 -24.04 11.01
N ALA A 31 13.80 -24.47 12.14
CA ALA A 31 12.99 -24.75 13.31
C ALA A 31 12.29 -23.50 13.88
N GLY A 32 12.87 -22.31 13.70
CA GLY A 32 12.27 -21.04 14.08
C GLY A 32 11.10 -20.65 13.19
N GLU A 33 11.27 -20.75 11.88
CA GLU A 33 10.21 -20.50 10.89
C GLU A 33 9.01 -21.43 11.09
N ARG A 34 9.26 -22.74 11.25
CA ARG A 34 8.18 -23.70 11.52
C ARG A 34 7.46 -23.41 12.82
N ARG A 35 8.19 -23.03 13.89
CA ARG A 35 7.57 -22.62 15.15
C ARG A 35 6.67 -21.40 14.95
N LEU A 36 7.15 -20.35 14.27
CA LEU A 36 6.36 -19.16 13.98
C LEU A 36 5.08 -19.49 13.21
N LEU A 37 5.17 -20.29 12.15
CA LEU A 37 4.01 -20.68 11.35
C LEU A 37 3.02 -21.55 12.14
N ASN A 38 3.50 -22.42 13.04
CA ASN A 38 2.64 -23.24 13.89
C ASN A 38 1.87 -22.43 14.94
N GLU A 39 2.30 -21.20 15.26
CA GLU A 39 1.51 -20.30 16.11
C GLU A 39 0.16 -19.94 15.47
N ALA A 40 0.03 -20.05 14.14
CA ALA A 40 -1.24 -19.81 13.43
C ALA A 40 -2.34 -20.83 13.78
N PHE A 41 -1.99 -21.96 14.40
CA PHE A 41 -2.95 -22.98 14.81
C PHE A 41 -3.50 -22.76 16.22
N LYS A 42 -2.95 -21.79 16.96
CA LYS A 42 -3.33 -21.52 18.35
C LYS A 42 -4.41 -20.42 18.35
N PRO A 43 -5.63 -20.72 18.83
CA PRO A 43 -6.76 -19.79 18.74
C PRO A 43 -6.58 -18.50 19.58
N ASP A 44 -5.72 -18.53 20.58
CA ASP A 44 -5.46 -17.40 21.50
C ASP A 44 -4.09 -16.74 21.25
N HIS A 45 -3.47 -16.96 20.08
CA HIS A 45 -2.16 -16.39 19.79
C HIS A 45 -2.25 -14.97 19.24
N ASP A 46 -1.47 -14.06 19.82
CA ASP A 46 -1.49 -12.64 19.47
C ASP A 46 -1.24 -12.37 17.98
N LEU A 47 -0.35 -13.11 17.32
CA LEU A 47 -0.03 -12.83 15.89
C LEU A 47 -1.07 -13.34 14.90
N PHE A 48 -1.86 -14.34 15.27
CA PHE A 48 -2.74 -15.07 14.35
C PHE A 48 -4.11 -15.32 15.00
N GLY A 49 -4.60 -14.29 15.70
CA GLY A 49 -5.93 -14.33 16.32
C GLY A 49 -7.03 -14.46 15.26
N PRO A 50 -8.19 -15.02 15.64
CA PRO A 50 -9.30 -15.20 14.71
C PRO A 50 -10.00 -13.87 14.36
N ILE A 51 -10.45 -13.78 13.10
CA ILE A 51 -11.21 -12.62 12.61
C ILE A 51 -12.49 -12.47 13.43
N THR A 52 -12.72 -11.28 13.96
CA THR A 52 -13.97 -10.96 14.63
C THR A 52 -14.84 -10.04 13.79
N LEU A 53 -16.05 -10.54 13.49
CA LEU A 53 -17.08 -9.86 12.74
C LEU A 53 -17.96 -9.05 13.70
N HIS A 54 -18.13 -7.78 13.37
CA HIS A 54 -18.89 -6.82 14.15
C HIS A 54 -20.29 -6.60 13.58
N SER A 55 -20.44 -6.63 12.25
CA SER A 55 -21.71 -6.31 11.58
C SER A 55 -21.90 -7.03 10.24
N GLN A 56 -23.09 -6.93 9.66
CA GLN A 56 -23.36 -7.41 8.29
C GLN A 56 -22.67 -6.58 7.21
N SER A 57 -22.16 -5.41 7.57
CA SER A 57 -21.46 -4.54 6.64
C SER A 57 -20.06 -5.07 6.34
N ASP A 58 -19.41 -5.76 7.30
CA ASP A 58 -18.01 -6.21 7.27
C ASP A 58 -17.55 -6.85 5.94
N TRP A 59 -16.30 -6.52 5.52
CA TRP A 59 -15.45 -7.33 4.62
C TRP A 59 -16.08 -8.52 3.90
N ILE A 60 -15.78 -9.61 4.58
CA ILE A 60 -16.00 -10.99 4.25
C ILE A 60 -17.48 -11.33 4.08
N ILE A 61 -18.39 -10.56 4.70
CA ILE A 61 -19.83 -10.79 4.59
C ILE A 61 -20.39 -10.10 3.35
N SER A 62 -20.10 -8.82 3.16
CA SER A 62 -20.72 -8.05 2.07
C SER A 62 -20.00 -8.23 0.73
N HIS A 63 -18.73 -8.65 0.74
CA HIS A 63 -17.94 -8.96 -0.46
C HIS A 63 -17.38 -10.37 -0.35
N PRO A 64 -18.22 -11.40 -0.58
CA PRO A 64 -17.77 -12.78 -0.50
C PRO A 64 -16.73 -13.06 -1.57
N GLU A 65 -15.51 -13.34 -1.12
CA GLU A 65 -14.38 -13.75 -1.95
C GLU A 65 -14.13 -15.25 -1.78
N ALA A 66 -13.67 -15.91 -2.84
CA ALA A 66 -13.23 -17.30 -2.72
C ALA A 66 -12.01 -17.34 -1.78
N PRO A 67 -11.99 -18.23 -0.77
CA PRO A 67 -10.81 -18.39 0.05
C PRO A 67 -9.63 -18.85 -0.81
N GLN A 68 -8.42 -18.43 -0.43
CA GLN A 68 -7.17 -18.88 -1.05
C GLN A 68 -6.30 -19.57 0.00
N ASP A 69 -6.07 -20.86 -0.16
CA ASP A 69 -5.09 -21.61 0.64
C ASP A 69 -3.65 -21.51 0.06
N PHE A 70 -2.67 -22.06 0.77
CA PHE A 70 -1.27 -22.02 0.35
C PHE A 70 -1.04 -22.77 -0.97
N GLU A 71 -1.74 -23.86 -1.23
CA GLU A 71 -1.56 -24.63 -2.47
C GLU A 71 -2.10 -23.87 -3.68
N GLN A 72 -3.29 -23.26 -3.55
CA GLN A 72 -3.89 -22.41 -4.55
C GLN A 72 -3.01 -21.19 -4.84
N PHE A 73 -2.52 -20.52 -3.79
CA PHE A 73 -1.54 -19.43 -3.94
C PHE A 73 -0.29 -19.92 -4.66
N PHE A 74 0.33 -21.01 -4.19
CA PHE A 74 1.60 -21.50 -4.71
C PHE A 74 1.51 -21.95 -6.17
N SER A 75 0.37 -22.54 -6.56
CA SER A 75 0.10 -23.11 -7.87
C SER A 75 -0.43 -22.10 -8.89
N ASP A 76 -0.70 -20.86 -8.48
CA ASP A 76 -1.16 -19.80 -9.39
C ASP A 76 -0.10 -19.54 -10.50
N PRO A 77 -0.43 -19.74 -11.79
CA PRO A 77 0.50 -19.53 -12.90
C PRO A 77 0.93 -18.06 -13.07
N TYR A 78 0.16 -17.12 -12.51
CA TYR A 78 0.47 -15.70 -12.53
C TYR A 78 1.32 -15.26 -11.33
N ARG A 79 1.55 -16.14 -10.35
CA ARG A 79 2.39 -15.83 -9.17
C ARG A 79 3.81 -15.44 -9.60
N LYS A 80 4.28 -14.33 -9.07
CA LYS A 80 5.69 -13.92 -9.17
C LYS A 80 6.40 -14.28 -7.88
N ALA A 81 7.35 -15.20 -7.96
CA ALA A 81 8.24 -15.53 -6.87
C ALA A 81 9.58 -14.82 -7.07
N PRO A 82 10.20 -14.29 -6.00
CA PRO A 82 11.60 -13.89 -6.04
C PRO A 82 12.47 -15.07 -6.47
N SER A 83 13.53 -14.78 -7.21
CA SER A 83 14.54 -15.76 -7.61
C SER A 83 15.92 -15.32 -7.10
N PRO A 84 16.93 -16.21 -7.10
CA PRO A 84 18.31 -15.82 -6.74
C PRO A 84 18.80 -14.58 -7.52
N ASP A 85 18.39 -14.46 -8.79
CA ASP A 85 18.73 -13.33 -9.67
C ASP A 85 17.83 -12.12 -9.47
N LYS A 86 16.60 -12.31 -8.97
CA LYS A 86 15.60 -11.24 -8.77
C LYS A 86 15.12 -11.21 -7.32
N ARG A 87 16.02 -10.76 -6.44
CA ARG A 87 15.79 -10.69 -4.98
C ARG A 87 15.85 -9.28 -4.39
N SER A 88 15.89 -8.26 -5.25
CA SER A 88 15.99 -6.86 -4.82
C SER A 88 14.67 -6.12 -5.03
N ILE A 89 14.19 -5.43 -4.00
CA ILE A 89 13.16 -4.39 -4.11
C ILE A 89 13.89 -3.05 -4.27
N TYR A 90 13.63 -2.34 -5.35
CA TYR A 90 14.18 -1.00 -5.56
C TYR A 90 13.16 0.07 -5.17
N ILE A 91 13.61 1.11 -4.48
CA ILE A 91 12.81 2.30 -4.19
C ILE A 91 13.34 3.47 -5.01
N GLN A 92 12.46 4.11 -5.79
CA GLN A 92 12.75 5.31 -6.57
C GLN A 92 12.00 6.50 -5.97
N CYS A 93 12.72 7.45 -5.37
CA CYS A 93 12.13 8.69 -4.90
C CYS A 93 11.82 9.61 -6.09
N ILE A 94 10.60 10.15 -6.16
CA ILE A 94 10.16 11.06 -7.23
C ILE A 94 9.74 12.38 -6.61
N GLY A 95 10.49 13.44 -6.93
CA GLY A 95 10.43 14.72 -6.26
C GLY A 95 11.14 14.71 -4.90
N SER A 96 11.00 15.82 -4.16
CA SER A 96 11.42 15.90 -2.77
C SER A 96 10.56 15.02 -1.86
N LEU A 97 11.22 14.36 -0.90
CA LEU A 97 10.59 13.55 0.15
C LEU A 97 10.65 14.22 1.52
N GLY A 98 11.15 15.45 1.65
CA GLY A 98 11.26 16.11 2.93
C GLY A 98 11.72 17.55 2.78
N ASN A 99 11.52 18.33 3.84
CA ASN A 99 11.92 19.74 3.84
C ASN A 99 13.42 19.91 4.08
N THR A 100 14.09 18.86 4.56
CA THR A 100 15.55 18.82 4.73
C THR A 100 16.11 17.46 4.31
N ARG A 101 17.41 17.44 4.01
CA ARG A 101 18.14 16.23 3.65
C ARG A 101 18.13 15.18 4.77
N ILE A 102 18.33 15.61 6.02
CA ILE A 102 18.39 14.72 7.20
C ILE A 102 17.07 13.97 7.39
N ILE A 103 15.95 14.70 7.33
CA ILE A 103 14.62 14.12 7.47
C ILE A 103 14.33 13.11 6.35
N SER A 104 14.76 13.43 5.13
CA SER A 104 14.60 12.53 3.98
C SER A 104 15.41 11.25 4.15
N GLU A 105 16.64 11.33 4.65
CA GLU A 105 17.52 10.17 4.88
C GLU A 105 16.98 9.26 5.99
N GLU A 106 16.50 9.83 7.10
CA GLU A 106 15.92 9.06 8.21
C GLU A 106 14.63 8.32 7.80
N TYR A 107 13.75 9.02 7.10
CA TYR A 107 12.50 8.44 6.59
C TYR A 107 12.74 7.28 5.63
N ILE A 108 13.71 7.44 4.73
CA ILE A 108 14.10 6.41 3.78
C ILE A 108 14.74 5.21 4.50
N LYS A 109 15.52 5.44 5.56
CA LYS A 109 16.05 4.37 6.40
C LYS A 109 14.93 3.56 7.06
N TRP A 110 13.89 4.22 7.57
CA TRP A 110 12.72 3.53 8.13
C TRP A 110 11.97 2.72 7.07
N LEU A 111 11.64 3.33 5.93
CA LEU A 111 10.97 2.62 4.83
C LEU A 111 11.74 1.38 4.39
N LYS A 112 13.06 1.50 4.25
CA LYS A 112 13.93 0.37 3.97
C LYS A 112 13.77 -0.73 5.02
N GLY A 113 13.91 -0.40 6.30
CA GLY A 113 13.80 -1.36 7.41
C GLY A 113 12.45 -2.08 7.44
N TYR A 114 11.34 -1.36 7.25
CA TYR A 114 10.01 -1.99 7.21
C TYR A 114 9.86 -2.92 6.02
N CYS A 115 10.32 -2.52 4.83
CA CYS A 115 10.24 -3.37 3.66
C CYS A 115 11.09 -4.64 3.81
N GLU A 116 12.30 -4.56 4.37
CA GLU A 116 13.17 -5.74 4.59
C GLU A 116 12.60 -6.66 5.69
N ALA A 117 11.94 -6.10 6.71
CA ALA A 117 11.28 -6.89 7.75
C ALA A 117 10.02 -7.60 7.21
N PHE A 118 9.20 -6.90 6.42
CA PHE A 118 7.96 -7.45 5.85
C PHE A 118 8.25 -8.47 4.75
N PHE A 119 9.12 -8.11 3.81
CA PHE A 119 9.51 -8.95 2.67
C PHE A 119 10.80 -9.69 2.99
N TYR A 120 10.75 -10.51 4.04
CA TYR A 120 11.91 -11.24 4.55
C TYR A 120 12.64 -12.01 3.43
N GLY A 121 13.97 -11.94 3.45
CA GLY A 121 14.85 -12.53 2.43
C GLY A 121 15.04 -11.67 1.18
N LEU A 122 14.30 -10.58 1.00
CA LEU A 122 14.56 -9.58 -0.05
C LEU A 122 15.44 -8.45 0.47
N THR A 123 16.31 -7.96 -0.41
CA THR A 123 17.13 -6.77 -0.13
C THR A 123 16.44 -5.54 -0.65
N VAL A 124 16.40 -4.47 0.14
CA VAL A 124 15.84 -3.19 -0.32
C VAL A 124 16.96 -2.23 -0.68
N LYS A 125 16.94 -1.78 -1.93
CA LYS A 125 17.93 -0.86 -2.52
C LYS A 125 17.27 0.46 -2.86
N LEU A 126 17.98 1.54 -2.61
CA LEU A 126 17.51 2.90 -2.86
C LEU A 126 18.20 3.41 -4.11
N LEU A 127 17.41 3.98 -5.03
CA LEU A 127 17.93 4.70 -6.19
C LEU A 127 18.05 6.19 -5.87
N GLU A 128 18.94 6.87 -6.59
CA GLU A 128 19.06 8.33 -6.52
C GLU A 128 17.70 8.99 -6.79
N PRO A 129 17.27 9.97 -5.96
CA PRO A 129 16.04 10.71 -6.20
C PRO A 129 16.04 11.36 -7.59
N VAL A 130 14.87 11.35 -8.24
CA VAL A 130 14.69 12.01 -9.54
C VAL A 130 13.70 13.15 -9.43
N PRO A 131 13.91 14.28 -10.13
CA PRO A 131 12.92 15.34 -10.20
C PRO A 131 11.69 14.87 -11.00
N VAL A 132 10.54 15.49 -10.75
CA VAL A 132 9.28 15.14 -11.44
C VAL A 132 9.42 15.27 -12.97
N SER A 133 10.16 16.28 -13.43
CA SER A 133 10.45 16.52 -14.85
C SER A 133 11.13 15.33 -15.55
N ALA A 134 11.98 14.57 -14.85
CA ALA A 134 12.65 13.41 -15.40
C ALA A 134 11.68 12.28 -15.75
N THR A 135 10.52 12.23 -15.10
CA THR A 135 9.48 11.21 -15.35
C THR A 135 8.66 11.51 -16.60
N ARG A 136 8.62 12.79 -17.01
CA ARG A 136 7.75 13.31 -18.08
C ARG A 136 6.26 12.95 -17.87
N CYS A 137 5.82 12.82 -16.61
CA CYS A 137 4.44 12.49 -16.30
C CYS A 137 3.49 13.67 -16.56
N SER A 138 2.26 13.37 -16.94
CA SER A 138 1.22 14.40 -16.93
C SER A 138 0.93 14.80 -15.48
N PHE A 139 0.53 16.05 -15.28
CA PHE A 139 0.13 16.57 -13.98
C PHE A 139 -1.04 17.54 -14.13
N ARG A 140 -1.74 17.79 -13.02
CA ARG A 140 -2.88 18.71 -12.96
C ARG A 140 -2.99 19.36 -11.58
N VAL A 141 -3.80 20.41 -11.49
CA VAL A 141 -4.33 20.89 -10.20
C VAL A 141 -5.68 20.22 -10.01
N ASN A 142 -5.89 19.59 -8.86
CA ASN A 142 -7.18 18.99 -8.52
C ASN A 142 -8.22 20.10 -8.26
N ASP A 143 -9.36 20.07 -8.93
CA ASP A 143 -10.37 21.13 -8.76
C ASP A 143 -10.98 21.18 -7.35
N ASN A 144 -11.03 20.06 -6.64
CA ASN A 144 -11.63 20.00 -5.30
C ASN A 144 -10.64 20.43 -4.21
N THR A 145 -9.39 19.94 -4.27
CA THR A 145 -8.39 20.23 -3.24
C THR A 145 -7.48 21.41 -3.57
N GLN A 146 -7.40 21.82 -4.83
CA GLN A 146 -6.42 22.77 -5.37
C GLN A 146 -4.97 22.32 -5.17
N ASN A 147 -4.73 21.02 -5.01
CA ASN A 147 -3.37 20.46 -4.87
C ASN A 147 -2.84 19.96 -6.22
N LEU A 148 -1.52 19.98 -6.38
CA LEU A 148 -0.86 19.34 -7.52
C LEU A 148 -1.02 17.81 -7.45
N GLN A 149 -1.33 17.21 -8.60
CA GLN A 149 -1.39 15.77 -8.77
C GLN A 149 -0.56 15.34 -9.98
N ILE A 150 0.16 14.22 -9.87
CA ILE A 150 0.89 13.60 -10.98
C ILE A 150 0.22 12.28 -11.42
N HIS A 151 0.29 11.98 -12.71
CA HIS A 151 -0.43 10.84 -13.29
C HIS A 151 0.29 9.53 -12.97
N ALA A 152 -0.31 8.69 -12.13
CA ALA A 152 0.28 7.43 -11.64
C ALA A 152 0.68 6.49 -12.79
N GLY A 153 -0.19 6.29 -13.78
CA GLY A 153 0.12 5.46 -14.95
C GLY A 153 1.33 5.92 -15.78
N HIS A 154 1.63 7.23 -15.85
CA HIS A 154 2.83 7.73 -16.56
C HIS A 154 4.09 7.44 -15.74
N ILE A 155 4.00 7.55 -14.42
CA ILE A 155 5.07 7.16 -13.50
C ILE A 155 5.38 5.67 -13.62
N LEU A 156 4.37 4.79 -13.69
CA LEU A 156 4.60 3.36 -13.88
C LEU A 156 5.35 3.05 -15.18
N LYS A 157 5.04 3.75 -16.28
CA LYS A 157 5.78 3.64 -17.55
C LYS A 157 7.23 4.08 -17.42
N PHE A 158 7.51 5.13 -16.64
CA PHE A 158 8.87 5.57 -16.33
C PHE A 158 9.62 4.52 -15.50
N LEU A 159 9.02 4.04 -14.41
CA LEU A 159 9.62 3.03 -13.53
C LEU A 159 9.92 1.72 -14.27
N LYS A 160 9.04 1.29 -15.17
CA LYS A 160 9.27 0.10 -16.01
C LYS A 160 10.55 0.22 -16.85
N LYS A 161 10.86 1.42 -17.35
CA LYS A 161 12.10 1.69 -18.10
C LYS A 161 13.34 1.79 -17.21
N LYS A 162 13.16 2.11 -15.93
CA LYS A 162 14.23 2.29 -14.95
C LYS A 162 14.49 1.05 -14.08
N LYS A 163 13.61 0.05 -14.14
CA LYS A 163 13.69 -1.17 -13.35
C LYS A 163 15.03 -1.88 -13.61
N PRO A 164 15.89 -2.04 -12.59
CA PRO A 164 17.13 -2.81 -12.72
C PRO A 164 16.87 -4.28 -13.07
N GLU A 165 17.83 -4.94 -13.71
CA GLU A 165 17.67 -6.33 -14.16
C GLU A 165 17.50 -7.33 -13.00
N ASP A 166 18.19 -7.09 -11.88
CA ASP A 166 18.13 -7.89 -10.65
C ASP A 166 16.94 -7.52 -9.74
N ALA A 167 16.07 -6.60 -10.19
CA ALA A 167 14.91 -6.17 -9.44
C ALA A 167 13.80 -7.22 -9.51
N PHE A 168 13.35 -7.68 -8.34
CA PHE A 168 12.04 -8.32 -8.20
C PHE A 168 10.97 -7.29 -8.60
N CYS A 169 11.00 -6.13 -7.96
CA CYS A 169 10.16 -5.00 -8.29
C CYS A 169 10.88 -3.66 -8.06
N ILE A 170 10.34 -2.60 -8.66
CA ILE A 170 10.70 -1.21 -8.37
C ILE A 170 9.46 -0.45 -7.93
N VAL A 171 9.54 0.22 -6.78
CA VAL A 171 8.46 1.01 -6.19
C VAL A 171 8.88 2.46 -6.17
N GLY A 172 8.15 3.31 -6.88
CA GLY A 172 8.27 4.74 -6.75
C GLY A 172 7.61 5.23 -5.46
N ILE A 173 8.22 6.23 -4.83
CA ILE A 173 7.65 6.92 -3.66
C ILE A 173 7.66 8.42 -3.94
N THR A 174 6.56 9.09 -3.60
CA THR A 174 6.44 10.54 -3.75
C THR A 174 5.63 11.18 -2.61
N MET A 175 5.84 12.48 -2.41
CA MET A 175 5.04 13.34 -1.53
C MET A 175 3.98 14.14 -2.31
N ILE A 176 3.85 13.91 -3.61
CA ILE A 176 2.89 14.57 -4.49
C ILE A 176 1.67 13.68 -4.68
N ASP A 177 0.48 14.25 -4.66
CA ASP A 177 -0.77 13.50 -4.80
C ASP A 177 -0.87 12.80 -6.19
N LEU A 178 -1.60 11.69 -6.27
CA LEU A 178 -1.67 10.86 -7.48
C LEU A 178 -3.08 10.82 -8.04
N TYR A 179 -3.18 10.73 -9.36
CA TYR A 179 -4.42 10.40 -10.04
C TYR A 179 -4.19 9.32 -11.13
N PRO A 180 -5.14 8.40 -11.35
CA PRO A 180 -4.94 7.30 -12.29
C PRO A 180 -5.46 7.58 -13.71
N ARG A 181 -6.44 8.50 -13.84
CA ARG A 181 -7.04 8.97 -15.10
C ARG A 181 -7.81 10.27 -14.85
N ASP A 182 -8.07 11.03 -15.91
CA ASP A 182 -8.64 12.39 -15.80
C ASP A 182 -9.99 12.44 -15.07
N SER A 183 -10.84 11.42 -15.22
CA SER A 183 -12.16 11.35 -14.60
C SER A 183 -12.17 10.93 -13.12
N TRP A 184 -11.02 10.55 -12.55
CA TRP A 184 -10.91 10.09 -11.16
C TRP A 184 -10.36 11.17 -10.25
N ASN A 185 -10.74 11.16 -8.97
CA ASN A 185 -10.28 12.17 -8.02
C ASN A 185 -8.81 11.96 -7.61
N PHE A 186 -8.46 10.77 -7.09
CA PHE A 186 -7.10 10.43 -6.67
C PHE A 186 -6.93 8.92 -6.46
N VAL A 187 -5.68 8.50 -6.23
CA VAL A 187 -5.32 7.19 -5.65
C VAL A 187 -4.18 7.37 -4.64
N PHE A 188 -4.05 6.49 -3.65
CA PHE A 188 -2.86 6.45 -2.79
C PHE A 188 -1.65 5.84 -3.50
N GLY A 189 -1.91 4.93 -4.43
CA GLY A 189 -0.89 4.29 -5.23
C GLY A 189 -1.51 3.50 -6.38
N GLN A 190 -0.64 3.02 -7.27
CA GLN A 190 -1.01 2.16 -8.38
C GLN A 190 0.13 1.21 -8.67
N ALA A 191 -0.17 -0.02 -9.11
CA ALA A 191 0.85 -1.00 -9.45
C ALA A 191 0.50 -1.79 -10.73
N SER A 192 1.53 -2.32 -11.37
CA SER A 192 1.44 -3.39 -12.38
C SER A 192 2.20 -4.59 -11.82
N LEU A 193 1.46 -5.62 -11.39
CA LEU A 193 2.03 -6.84 -10.83
C LEU A 193 2.88 -7.59 -11.87
N THR A 194 2.40 -7.63 -13.12
CA THR A 194 3.09 -8.28 -14.24
C THR A 194 4.44 -7.64 -14.55
N ASP A 195 4.51 -6.31 -14.53
CA ASP A 195 5.75 -5.58 -14.78
C ASP A 195 6.62 -5.44 -13.52
N GLY A 196 6.07 -5.72 -12.34
CA GLY A 196 6.71 -5.52 -11.05
C GLY A 196 7.09 -4.05 -10.84
N VAL A 197 6.16 -3.14 -11.11
CA VAL A 197 6.32 -1.71 -10.86
C VAL A 197 5.16 -1.18 -10.03
N GLY A 198 5.44 -0.27 -9.10
CA GLY A 198 4.42 0.40 -8.30
C GLY A 198 4.79 1.85 -8.02
N ILE A 199 3.80 2.70 -7.72
CA ILE A 199 3.99 4.06 -7.22
C ILE A 199 3.09 4.25 -6.02
N PHE A 200 3.61 4.83 -4.95
CA PHE A 200 2.86 5.19 -3.76
C PHE A 200 3.11 6.65 -3.38
N SER A 201 2.05 7.33 -2.97
CA SER A 201 2.10 8.72 -2.53
C SER A 201 1.74 8.86 -1.05
N PHE A 202 2.58 9.61 -0.35
CA PHE A 202 2.37 9.95 1.04
C PHE A 202 1.62 11.28 1.24
N ALA A 203 1.28 12.00 0.16
CA ALA A 203 0.72 13.35 0.21
C ALA A 203 -0.48 13.47 1.15
N ARG A 204 -1.39 12.50 1.07
CA ARG A 204 -2.68 12.49 1.76
C ARG A 204 -2.61 12.07 3.23
N TYR A 205 -1.43 11.70 3.73
CA TYR A 205 -1.22 11.33 5.13
C TYR A 205 -0.72 12.50 6.00
N GLY A 206 -0.41 13.65 5.39
CA GLY A 206 -0.13 14.89 6.11
C GLY A 206 -1.33 15.33 6.96
N SER A 207 -1.10 15.77 8.20
CA SER A 207 -2.18 16.18 9.13
C SER A 207 -3.02 17.33 8.59
N ASP A 208 -2.38 18.16 7.78
CA ASP A 208 -2.88 19.40 7.23
C ASP A 208 -3.49 19.22 5.84
N PHE A 209 -3.38 18.05 5.21
CA PHE A 209 -3.79 17.84 3.81
C PHE A 209 -5.24 18.27 3.53
N TYR A 210 -6.16 17.96 4.45
CA TYR A 210 -7.58 18.31 4.34
C TYR A 210 -7.93 19.65 5.02
N SER A 211 -6.95 20.33 5.61
CA SER A 211 -7.15 21.64 6.24
C SER A 211 -7.45 22.71 5.19
N SER A 212 -8.28 23.68 5.55
CA SER A 212 -8.49 24.90 4.75
C SER A 212 -7.20 25.71 4.58
N ARG A 213 -6.22 25.52 5.48
CA ARG A 213 -4.92 26.19 5.49
C ARG A 213 -3.79 25.33 4.92
N TYR A 214 -4.10 24.28 4.16
CA TYR A 214 -3.06 23.43 3.57
C TYR A 214 -2.14 24.26 2.67
N GLU A 215 -0.84 24.27 3.00
CA GLU A 215 0.16 25.10 2.30
C GLU A 215 0.46 24.59 0.88
N GLY A 216 0.16 23.32 0.58
CA GLY A 216 0.33 22.74 -0.75
C GLY A 216 -0.74 23.08 -1.77
N ARG A 217 -1.71 23.95 -1.42
CA ARG A 217 -2.69 24.47 -2.38
C ARG A 217 -2.01 25.43 -3.34
N VAL A 218 -2.14 25.15 -4.63
CA VAL A 218 -1.66 26.03 -5.69
C VAL A 218 -2.81 26.84 -6.28
N SER A 219 -2.53 28.08 -6.70
CA SER A 219 -3.46 28.84 -7.52
C SER A 219 -3.63 28.13 -8.88
N LYS A 220 -4.81 28.25 -9.51
CA LYS A 220 -5.11 27.58 -10.78
C LYS A 220 -3.98 27.81 -11.79
N LEU A 221 -3.38 26.71 -12.28
CA LEU A 221 -2.43 26.76 -13.38
C LEU A 221 -3.07 27.52 -14.56
N GLN A 222 -2.40 28.56 -15.05
CA GLN A 222 -2.79 29.14 -16.34
C GLN A 222 -2.66 28.06 -17.42
N LYS A 223 -3.62 28.02 -18.35
CA LYS A 223 -3.82 26.95 -19.34
C LYS A 223 -2.65 26.73 -20.35
N GLY A 224 -1.49 27.37 -20.18
CA GLY A 224 -0.25 27.07 -20.89
C GLY A 224 0.87 26.93 -19.86
N SER A 225 1.57 25.82 -19.70
CA SER A 225 1.72 24.64 -20.53
C SER A 225 1.73 23.39 -19.65
N SER A 226 1.13 22.28 -20.08
CA SER A 226 1.21 20.99 -19.36
C SER A 226 2.63 20.38 -19.35
N SER A 227 3.63 21.14 -19.79
CA SER A 227 5.03 20.79 -19.94
C SER A 227 5.97 21.63 -19.08
N ASP A 228 5.45 22.63 -18.36
CA ASP A 228 6.25 23.46 -17.47
C ASP A 228 6.33 22.83 -16.07
N TYR A 229 7.43 22.11 -15.83
CA TYR A 229 7.68 21.47 -14.54
C TYR A 229 8.21 22.43 -13.47
N ALA A 230 8.37 23.74 -13.77
CA ALA A 230 8.78 24.73 -12.77
C ALA A 230 7.78 24.83 -11.61
N VAL A 231 6.53 24.40 -11.82
CA VAL A 231 5.52 24.25 -10.76
C VAL A 231 5.96 23.29 -9.63
N PHE A 232 6.96 22.44 -9.89
CA PHE A 232 7.55 21.52 -8.90
C PHE A 232 8.87 22.00 -8.31
N ASP A 233 9.34 23.22 -8.59
CA ASP A 233 10.61 23.69 -8.03
C ASP A 233 10.50 24.02 -6.52
N ASN A 234 9.31 24.40 -6.05
CA ASN A 234 9.04 24.76 -4.65
C ASN A 234 7.69 24.25 -4.15
N TYR A 235 7.26 23.07 -4.61
CA TYR A 235 6.00 22.51 -4.13
C TYR A 235 6.10 22.10 -2.67
N TYR A 236 5.00 22.27 -1.94
CA TYR A 236 4.91 21.90 -0.54
C TYR A 236 5.14 20.40 -0.35
N THR A 237 6.04 20.05 0.55
CA THR A 237 6.24 18.69 1.01
C THR A 237 5.71 18.57 2.44
N PRO A 238 4.78 17.66 2.73
CA PRO A 238 4.32 17.43 4.09
C PRO A 238 5.49 17.14 5.03
N GLN A 239 5.40 17.60 6.27
CA GLN A 239 6.41 17.27 7.26
C GLN A 239 6.50 15.76 7.44
N VAL A 240 7.68 15.22 7.15
CA VAL A 240 7.96 13.80 7.34
C VAL A 240 8.35 13.55 8.77
N THR A 241 7.45 12.89 9.46
CA THR A 241 7.58 12.51 10.86
C THR A 241 7.36 11.01 10.97
N SER A 242 7.81 10.37 12.05
CA SER A 242 7.40 9.00 12.38
C SER A 242 5.87 8.87 12.40
N VAL A 243 5.17 9.97 12.73
CA VAL A 243 3.71 10.10 12.66
C VAL A 243 3.18 10.02 11.23
N LEU A 244 3.89 10.48 10.20
CA LEU A 244 3.46 10.38 8.80
C LEU A 244 3.46 8.93 8.31
N LEU A 245 4.51 8.17 8.63
CA LEU A 245 4.58 6.74 8.32
C LEU A 245 3.58 5.94 9.16
N LEU A 246 3.47 6.29 10.44
CA LEU A 246 2.42 5.76 11.29
C LEU A 246 1.03 6.11 10.74
N ARG A 247 0.83 7.29 10.15
CA ARG A 247 -0.42 7.71 9.50
C ARG A 247 -0.63 7.02 8.17
N SER A 248 0.38 6.74 7.36
CA SER A 248 0.17 5.93 6.16
C SER A 248 -0.23 4.51 6.53
N CYS A 249 0.40 3.93 7.55
CA CYS A 249 -0.04 2.66 8.11
C CYS A 249 -1.44 2.78 8.72
N LYS A 250 -1.70 3.82 9.52
CA LYS A 250 -2.98 4.05 10.19
C LYS A 250 -4.09 4.49 9.26
N ALA A 251 -3.82 5.05 8.09
CA ALA A 251 -4.82 5.49 7.12
C ALA A 251 -4.90 4.59 5.90
N LEU A 252 -3.96 3.66 5.71
CA LEU A 252 -4.31 2.36 5.14
C LEU A 252 -5.37 1.72 6.04
N VAL A 253 -5.09 1.63 7.34
CA VAL A 253 -6.04 1.13 8.37
C VAL A 253 -7.31 1.99 8.49
N ARG A 254 -7.28 3.31 8.31
CA ARG A 254 -8.48 4.15 8.31
C ARG A 254 -9.17 4.20 6.96
N TRP A 255 -8.50 4.07 5.82
CA TRP A 255 -9.20 3.91 4.55
C TRP A 255 -10.02 2.60 4.54
N ILE A 256 -9.49 1.61 5.24
CA ILE A 256 -10.23 0.44 5.66
C ILE A 256 -11.41 0.83 6.58
N GLU A 257 -11.21 1.69 7.61
CA GLU A 257 -12.22 2.08 8.63
C GLU A 257 -13.22 3.23 8.24
N ASP A 258 -12.97 4.08 7.22
CA ASP A 258 -13.64 5.38 6.99
C ASP A 258 -14.37 5.51 5.62
N GLU A 259 -14.56 4.44 4.82
CA GLU A 259 -15.70 4.43 3.86
C GLU A 259 -17.06 4.20 4.57
N SER A 260 -17.11 4.48 5.88
CA SER A 260 -18.29 4.48 6.74
C SER A 260 -18.95 5.86 6.89
N ASP A 261 -18.32 6.98 6.49
CA ASP A 261 -18.95 8.31 6.56
C ASP A 261 -18.40 9.29 5.50
N SER A 262 -19.11 9.43 4.39
CA SER A 262 -19.06 10.68 3.61
C SER A 262 -20.49 11.16 3.28
N PRO A 263 -20.90 12.36 3.75
CA PRO A 263 -22.17 12.93 3.34
C PRO A 263 -22.10 13.32 1.86
N GLY A 264 -23.14 12.94 1.13
CA GLY A 264 -23.16 12.82 -0.32
C GLY A 264 -22.65 14.03 -1.11
N VAL A 265 -21.84 13.74 -2.13
CA VAL A 265 -21.85 14.55 -3.36
C VAL A 265 -22.93 13.97 -4.25
N SER A 266 -24.08 14.63 -4.28
CA SER A 266 -25.17 14.28 -5.19
C SER A 266 -24.68 14.42 -6.64
N THR A 267 -24.39 13.29 -7.29
CA THR A 267 -24.53 13.21 -8.73
C THR A 267 -25.96 12.73 -8.97
N LYS A 268 -26.78 13.58 -9.59
CA LYS A 268 -28.15 13.23 -9.99
C LYS A 268 -28.11 11.94 -10.82
N ARG A 269 -28.48 10.81 -10.21
CA ARG A 269 -28.79 9.57 -10.92
C ARG A 269 -30.27 9.57 -11.26
N GLY A 270 -30.56 9.36 -12.54
CA GLY A 270 -31.87 8.93 -12.99
C GLY A 270 -32.29 7.66 -12.26
N ARG A 271 -33.61 7.55 -12.07
CA ARG A 271 -34.29 6.45 -11.40
C ARG A 271 -33.91 5.11 -12.03
N GLU A 272 -33.30 4.24 -11.25
CA GLU A 272 -33.62 2.81 -11.19
C GLU A 272 -33.04 2.23 -9.88
N GLY A 273 -33.86 1.43 -9.21
CA GLY A 273 -33.71 1.11 -7.78
C GLY A 273 -32.39 0.43 -7.42
N THR A 274 -31.73 0.98 -6.40
CA THR A 274 -30.55 0.37 -5.76
C THR A 274 -30.94 -0.08 -4.36
N VAL A 275 -30.84 -1.39 -4.13
CA VAL A 275 -30.79 -1.97 -2.78
C VAL A 275 -29.49 -1.47 -2.13
N ASP A 276 -29.63 -0.77 -1.01
CA ASP A 276 -28.52 -0.15 -0.27
C ASP A 276 -27.90 -1.22 0.64
N LEU A 277 -26.82 -1.87 0.19
CA LEU A 277 -26.03 -2.79 1.02
C LEU A 277 -24.83 -2.03 1.60
N PRO A 278 -24.64 -2.00 2.93
CA PRO A 278 -23.52 -1.29 3.55
C PRO A 278 -22.18 -2.00 3.28
N LYS A 279 -21.13 -1.18 3.17
CA LYS A 279 -19.78 -1.52 2.72
C LYS A 279 -18.85 -2.00 3.85
N PRO A 280 -17.70 -2.61 3.50
CA PRO A 280 -17.05 -3.63 4.30
C PRO A 280 -15.82 -3.10 5.03
N VAL A 281 -16.09 -2.42 6.13
CA VAL A 281 -15.14 -1.51 6.79
C VAL A 281 -14.39 -2.18 7.95
N ASP A 282 -14.94 -3.25 8.52
CA ASP A 282 -14.41 -3.87 9.75
C ASP A 282 -13.26 -4.89 9.54
N ALA A 283 -12.90 -5.22 8.30
CA ALA A 283 -12.13 -6.43 7.99
C ALA A 283 -10.61 -6.32 7.93
N PHE A 284 -10.03 -5.16 8.25
CA PHE A 284 -8.57 -5.03 8.29
C PHE A 284 -8.02 -4.56 9.64
N LYS A 285 -8.79 -4.85 10.71
CA LYS A 285 -8.32 -4.75 12.10
C LYS A 285 -7.12 -5.67 12.39
N GLU A 286 -6.98 -6.80 11.69
CA GLU A 286 -5.85 -7.73 11.87
C GLU A 286 -4.52 -7.19 11.35
N TRP A 287 -4.52 -6.53 10.18
CA TRP A 287 -3.30 -5.98 9.60
C TRP A 287 -2.77 -4.80 10.41
N LYS A 288 -3.68 -4.07 11.08
CA LYS A 288 -3.37 -3.01 12.05
C LYS A 288 -2.57 -3.55 13.22
N GLU A 289 -3.01 -4.64 13.84
CA GLU A 289 -2.28 -5.25 14.96
C GLU A 289 -0.93 -5.80 14.53
N TRP A 290 -0.87 -6.44 13.36
CA TRP A 290 0.38 -6.98 12.83
C TRP A 290 1.40 -5.87 12.53
N ILE A 291 0.96 -4.75 11.96
CA ILE A 291 1.81 -3.56 11.77
C ILE A 291 2.24 -2.96 13.11
N ILE A 292 1.33 -2.85 14.09
CA ILE A 292 1.66 -2.36 15.45
C ILE A 292 2.67 -3.28 16.15
N LYS A 293 2.53 -4.60 16.00
CA LYS A 293 3.46 -5.59 16.57
C LYS A 293 4.82 -5.55 15.87
N CYS A 294 4.86 -5.40 14.54
CA CYS A 294 6.10 -5.14 13.79
C CYS A 294 6.78 -3.84 14.25
N LEU A 295 6.00 -2.78 14.50
CA LEU A 295 6.50 -1.51 15.05
C LEU A 295 7.06 -1.69 16.47
N ALA A 296 6.40 -2.49 17.32
CA ALA A 296 6.83 -2.75 18.69
C ALA A 296 8.12 -3.59 18.78
N VAL A 297 8.35 -4.48 17.80
CA VAL A 297 9.62 -5.24 17.68
C VAL A 297 10.80 -4.33 17.32
N VAL A 298 10.55 -3.24 16.59
CA VAL A 298 11.57 -2.32 16.07
C VAL A 298 11.84 -1.13 17.02
N GLN A 299 10.99 -0.90 18.01
CA GLN A 299 11.14 0.16 19.02
C GLN A 299 11.93 -0.28 20.28
N LYS A 300 12.56 -1.45 20.25
CA LYS A 300 13.62 -1.86 21.19
C LYS A 300 14.99 -1.63 20.56
#